data_AF-A0A539CPX5-F1
#
_entry.id   AF-A0A539CPX5-F1
#
_cell.length_a   1.000
_cell.length_b   1.000
_cell.length_c   1.000
_cell.angle_alpha   90.00
_cell.angle_beta   90.00
_cell.angle_gamma   90.00
#
_symmetry.space_group_name_H-M   'P 1'
#
loop_
_entity.id
_entity.type
_entity.pdbx_description
1 polymer ?
#
loop_
_entity_poly.entity_id
_entity_poly.type
_entity_poly.pdbx_seq_one_letter_code
_entity_poly.pdbx_strand_id
1 'polypeptide(L)'
;MAAAEVQALAQMNARHQDALERCAAALAGKPDGPWRAAGIDPEGMDLACGDQTARIVFPRRIRTLEELIEIVPPLAEAARRTPSGPAPDA
;
A
#
# COMPACT_ATOMS: atom_id res chain seq x y z
N MET A 1 20.19 13.30 9.25
CA MET A 1 19.20 13.47 8.15
C MET A 1 18.43 12.17 7.87
N ALA A 2 19.07 11.00 7.83
CA ALA A 2 18.35 9.71 7.67
C ALA A 2 17.33 9.37 8.78
N ALA A 3 17.56 9.79 10.02
CA ALA A 3 16.67 9.47 11.15
C ALA A 3 15.26 10.07 11.03
N ALA A 4 15.13 11.28 10.47
CA ALA A 4 13.84 11.95 10.32
C ALA A 4 12.97 11.28 9.26
N GLU A 5 13.59 10.80 8.17
CA GLU A 5 12.91 10.10 7.08
C GLU A 5 12.38 8.74 7.53
N VAL A 6 13.20 7.98 8.27
CA VAL A 6 12.80 6.71 8.89
C VAL A 6 11.64 6.92 9.87
N GLN A 7 11.66 8.00 10.66
CA GLN A 7 10.61 8.30 11.62
C GLN A 7 9.31 8.75 10.93
N ALA A 8 9.40 9.52 9.85
CA ALA A 8 8.25 9.90 9.03
C ALA A 8 7.60 8.68 8.36
N LEU A 9 8.41 7.75 7.84
CA LEU A 9 7.92 6.50 7.28
C LEU A 9 7.24 5.62 8.34
N ALA A 10 7.82 5.54 9.54
CA ALA A 10 7.23 4.82 10.66
C ALA A 10 5.89 5.45 11.09
N GLN A 11 5.79 6.78 11.11
CA GLN A 11 4.55 7.48 11.45
C GLN A 11 3.48 7.31 10.37
N MET A 12 3.88 7.35 9.09
CA MET A 12 2.99 7.05 7.96
C MET A 12 2.47 5.62 8.06
N ASN A 13 3.35 4.64 8.28
CA ASN A 13 2.97 3.25 8.46
C ASN A 13 2.05 3.07 9.68
N ALA A 14 2.31 3.71 10.82
CA ALA A 14 1.47 3.61 12.01
C ALA A 14 0.08 4.24 11.81
N ARG A 15 -0.02 5.36 11.09
CA ARG A 15 -1.29 6.06 10.84
C ARG A 15 -2.12 5.40 9.75
N HIS A 16 -1.47 4.79 8.78
CA HIS A 16 -2.11 4.24 7.58
C HIS A 16 -2.06 2.71 7.50
N GLN A 17 -1.57 2.01 8.52
CA GLN A 17 -1.39 0.55 8.52
C GLN A 17 -2.65 -0.17 8.02
N ASP A 18 -3.79 0.13 8.63
CA ASP A 18 -5.07 -0.51 8.33
C ASP A 18 -5.54 -0.28 6.87
N ALA A 19 -5.15 0.85 6.26
CA ALA A 19 -5.40 1.12 4.84
C ALA A 19 -4.42 0.34 3.94
N LEU A 20 -3.15 0.22 4.34
CA LEU A 20 -2.12 -0.52 3.61
C LEU A 20 -2.42 -2.02 3.60
N GLU A 21 -2.85 -2.59 4.73
CA GLU A 21 -3.24 -4.01 4.85
C GLU A 21 -4.40 -4.35 3.90
N ARG A 22 -5.45 -3.53 3.92
CA ARG A 22 -6.61 -3.70 3.02
C ARG A 22 -6.25 -3.55 1.55
N CYS A 23 -5.40 -2.58 1.22
CA CYS A 23 -4.92 -2.39 -0.14
C CYS A 23 -4.05 -3.57 -0.60
N ALA A 24 -3.16 -4.11 0.24
CA ALA A 24 -2.37 -5.29 -0.11
C ALA A 24 -3.25 -6.52 -0.36
N ALA A 25 -4.24 -6.74 0.52
CA ALA A 25 -5.11 -7.90 0.40
C ALA A 25 -5.97 -7.83 -0.87
N ALA A 26 -6.59 -6.69 -1.12
CA ALA A 26 -7.56 -6.57 -2.20
C ALA A 26 -6.96 -6.17 -3.56
N LEU A 27 -5.87 -5.40 -3.60
CA LEU A 27 -5.25 -4.97 -4.87
C LEU A 27 -4.12 -5.90 -5.31
N ALA A 28 -3.34 -6.44 -4.37
CA ALA A 28 -2.25 -7.36 -4.68
C ALA A 28 -2.64 -8.84 -4.48
N GLY A 29 -3.88 -9.12 -4.03
CA GLY A 29 -4.38 -10.49 -3.83
C GLY A 29 -3.61 -11.25 -2.76
N LYS A 30 -3.01 -10.55 -1.80
CA LYS A 30 -2.19 -11.15 -0.75
C LYS A 30 -3.03 -11.48 0.50
N PRO A 31 -2.57 -12.42 1.35
CA PRO A 31 -3.24 -12.64 2.62
C PRO A 31 -3.16 -11.39 3.51
N ASP A 32 -4.16 -11.22 4.37
CA ASP A 32 -4.11 -10.24 5.45
C ASP A 32 -2.86 -10.44 6.31
N GLY A 33 -2.25 -9.34 6.72
CA GLY A 33 -0.99 -9.36 7.47
C GLY A 33 -0.52 -7.94 7.75
N PRO A 34 0.53 -7.75 8.57
CA PRO A 34 1.05 -6.44 8.94
C PRO A 34 1.81 -5.76 7.79
N TRP A 35 1.10 -5.43 6.71
CA TRP A 35 1.64 -4.78 5.53
C TRP A 35 2.08 -3.35 5.85
N ARG A 36 3.30 -3.01 5.44
CA ARG A 36 3.90 -1.70 5.65
C ARG A 36 4.47 -1.18 4.34
N ALA A 37 4.36 0.12 4.12
CA ALA A 37 5.03 0.76 3.00
C ALA A 37 6.55 0.64 3.20
N ALA A 38 7.19 -0.03 2.24
CA ALA A 38 8.64 -0.16 2.14
C ALA A 38 9.22 0.89 1.17
N GLY A 39 8.44 1.31 0.18
CA GLY A 39 8.83 2.31 -0.80
C GLY A 39 7.61 2.94 -1.47
N ILE A 40 7.75 4.20 -1.89
CA ILE A 40 6.74 4.91 -2.67
C ILE A 40 7.46 5.58 -3.83
N ASP A 41 7.00 5.29 -5.04
CA ASP A 41 7.47 5.89 -6.28
C ASP A 41 6.32 6.56 -7.03
N PRO A 42 6.60 7.44 -7.99
CA PRO A 42 5.60 8.00 -8.88
C PRO A 42 4.69 6.99 -9.57
N GLU A 43 5.16 5.75 -9.78
CA GLU A 43 4.43 4.73 -10.54
C GLU A 43 3.67 3.74 -9.65
N GLY A 44 3.95 3.73 -8.35
CA GLY A 44 3.34 2.77 -7.43
C GLY A 44 3.93 2.82 -6.03
N MET A 45 3.38 1.96 -5.16
CA MET A 45 3.82 1.81 -3.78
C MET A 45 4.18 0.35 -3.51
N ASP A 46 5.33 0.14 -2.91
CA ASP A 46 5.79 -1.16 -2.43
C ASP A 46 5.39 -1.36 -0.98
N LEU A 47 4.75 -2.49 -0.72
CA LEU A 47 4.38 -2.97 0.59
C LEU A 47 5.19 -4.23 0.91
N ALA A 48 5.62 -4.34 2.15
CA ALA A 48 6.30 -5.51 2.69
C ALA A 48 5.57 -6.03 3.92
N CYS A 49 5.50 -7.36 4.04
CA CYS A 49 4.93 -8.09 5.17
C CYS A 49 5.77 -9.34 5.45
N GLY A 50 6.75 -9.24 6.35
CA GLY A 50 7.70 -10.33 6.60
C GLY A 50 8.51 -10.65 5.34
N ASP A 51 8.46 -11.91 4.90
CA ASP A 51 9.10 -12.40 3.66
C ASP A 51 8.29 -12.09 2.38
N GLN A 52 7.09 -11.51 2.51
CA GLN A 52 6.24 -11.21 1.37
C GLN A 52 6.34 -9.74 0.96
N THR A 53 6.28 -9.50 -0.35
CA THR A 53 6.21 -8.16 -0.94
C THR A 53 5.01 -8.04 -1.87
N ALA A 54 4.43 -6.84 -1.94
CA ALA A 54 3.31 -6.51 -2.79
C ALA A 54 3.55 -5.13 -3.42
N ARG A 55 3.33 -5.01 -4.73
CA ARG A 55 3.40 -3.73 -5.45
C ARG A 55 1.99 -3.29 -5.81
N ILE A 56 1.61 -2.10 -5.40
CA ILE A 56 0.39 -1.43 -5.84
C ILE A 56 0.77 -0.49 -6.98
N VAL A 57 0.28 -0.75 -8.19
CA VAL A 57 0.49 0.13 -9.34
C VAL A 57 -0.52 1.26 -9.29
N PHE A 58 -0.05 2.50 -9.42
CA PHE A 58 -0.96 3.65 -9.47
C PHE A 58 -1.60 3.76 -10.86
N PRO A 59 -2.90 4.13 -10.94
CA PRO A 59 -3.59 4.27 -12.23
C PRO A 59 -3.04 5.43 -13.06
N ARG A 60 -2.35 6.37 -12.42
CA ARG A 60 -1.65 7.50 -13.04
C ARG A 60 -0.34 7.73 -12.31
N ARG A 61 0.65 8.28 -13.02
CA ARG A 61 1.93 8.68 -12.42
C ARG A 61 1.71 9.86 -11.47
N ILE A 62 2.18 9.73 -10.24
CA ILE A 62 2.07 10.71 -9.15
C ILE A 62 3.36 11.51 -9.05
N ARG A 63 3.30 12.84 -9.03
CA ARG A 63 4.48 13.71 -8.89
C ARG A 63 4.49 14.52 -7.61
N THR A 64 3.34 14.65 -6.94
CA THR A 64 3.20 15.42 -5.70
C THR A 64 2.50 14.61 -4.61
N LEU A 65 2.69 15.03 -3.36
CA LEU A 65 2.00 14.44 -2.21
C LEU A 65 0.47 14.64 -2.30
N GLU A 66 0.02 15.77 -2.85
CA GLU A 66 -1.40 16.04 -3.10
C GLU A 66 -2.00 15.00 -4.04
N GLU A 67 -1.33 14.71 -5.17
CA GLU A 67 -1.77 13.67 -6.09
C GLU A 67 -1.82 12.28 -5.41
N LEU A 68 -0.86 11.97 -4.53
CA LEU A 68 -0.89 10.73 -3.74
C LEU A 68 -2.14 10.67 -2.87
N ILE A 69 -2.43 11.74 -2.12
CA ILE A 69 -3.61 11.84 -1.25
C ILE A 69 -4.90 11.72 -2.06
N GLU A 70 -4.95 12.29 -3.28
CA GLU A 70 -6.10 12.18 -4.18
C GLU A 70 -6.34 10.75 -4.68
N ILE A 71 -5.29 9.97 -4.93
CA ILE A 71 -5.44 8.61 -5.47
C ILE A 71 -5.65 7.52 -4.41
N VAL A 72 -5.34 7.80 -3.14
CA VAL A 72 -5.53 6.83 -2.04
C VAL A 72 -7.01 6.44 -1.85
N PRO A 73 -7.99 7.37 -1.81
CA PRO A 73 -9.40 7.02 -1.69
C PRO A 73 -9.94 6.10 -2.81
N PRO A 74 -9.70 6.36 -4.12
CA PRO A 74 -10.16 5.46 -5.17
C PRO A 74 -9.42 4.10 -5.15
N LEU A 75 -8.14 4.05 -4.75
CA LEU A 75 -7.45 2.76 -4.53
C LEU A 75 -8.09 1.97 -3.38
N ALA A 76 -8.40 2.63 -2.27
CA ALA A 76 -9.08 2.02 -1.14
C ALA A 76 -10.52 1.59 -1.48
N GLU A 77 -11.21 2.30 -2.39
CA GLU A 77 -12.52 1.89 -2.87
C GLU A 77 -12.43 0.69 -3.82
N ALA A 78 -11.44 0.68 -4.73
CA ALA A 78 -11.17 -0.48 -5.57
C ALA A 78 -10.86 -1.72 -4.72
N ALA A 79 -10.08 -1.55 -3.66
CA ALA A 79 -9.83 -2.58 -2.65
C ALA A 79 -11.11 -3.08 -1.95
N ARG A 80 -12.09 -2.20 -1.70
CA ARG A 80 -13.39 -2.63 -1.14
C ARG A 80 -14.27 -3.37 -2.14
N ARG A 81 -14.18 -3.05 -3.43
CA ARG A 81 -15.01 -3.64 -4.50
C ARG A 81 -14.48 -4.98 -4.98
N THR A 82 -13.19 -5.23 -4.84
CA THR A 82 -12.60 -6.55 -5.00
C THR A 82 -12.76 -7.28 -3.68
N PRO A 83 -13.77 -8.16 -3.51
CA PRO A 83 -13.76 -9.04 -2.36
C PRO A 83 -12.43 -9.81 -2.40
N SER A 84 -11.67 -9.76 -1.31
CA SER A 84 -10.53 -10.63 -1.07
C SER A 84 -11.05 -12.07 -1.11
N GLY A 85 -11.13 -12.62 -2.31
CA GLY A 85 -11.29 -14.05 -2.53
C GLY A 85 -9.89 -14.64 -2.36
N PRO A 86 -9.73 -15.70 -1.55
CA PRO A 86 -8.45 -16.38 -1.48
C PRO A 86 -8.08 -16.80 -2.91
N ALA A 87 -6.89 -16.46 -3.39
CA ALA A 87 -6.37 -17.15 -4.56
C ALA A 87 -6.22 -18.63 -4.16
N PRO A 88 -6.94 -19.57 -4.82
CA PRO A 88 -6.71 -20.99 -4.60
C PRO A 88 -5.44 -21.44 -5.36
N ASP A 89 -4.62 -22.19 -4.62
CA ASP A 89 -3.59 -23.18 -4.99
C ASP A 89 -2.43 -22.81 -5.94
N ALA A 90 -1.21 -23.08 -5.43
CA ALA A 90 -0.30 -24.06 -6.01
C ALA A 90 0.56 -24.70 -4.91
#